data_AF-A8N8F2-F1
#
_entry.id   AF-A8N8F2-F1
#
_cell.length_a   1.000
_cell.length_b   1.000
_cell.length_c   1.000
_cell.angle_alpha   90.00
_cell.angle_beta   90.00
_cell.angle_gamma   90.00
#
_symmetry.space_group_name_H-M   'P 1'
#
loop_
_entity.id
_entity.type
_entity.pdbx_description
1 polymer ?
#
loop_
_entity_poly.entity_id
_entity_poly.type
_entity_poly.pdbx_seq_one_letter_code
_entity_poly.pdbx_strand_id
1 'polypeptide(L)'
;MTGSSPPSSTSSSPFVDILDHAASFLRALIRHALAPRAALHHEVPFPRGLSRRLIDDCFHAASVILEAFERRYRMKWKLQDYEAQLGVKQSGRNELLEARLAEMFPSLWSQGKDGYPVEHRPAVVLDNDGVILMVYAPGVLRKDRQVIITSAVEELGKASPPTVKLKSQTWRTDTGTFKNPELCEIPPGVACFAPAWWAVGHEKSSLPGPSTPLKSKSGIKFVDEMEESLALVGAILSVVHPELYEIGCHVMNEMRVADESQVKYPEQVHRVLKTWASPFTALSLIINRETIQHRDTSGPRYGMDILVTGGRYENGRFETPGLGLRWAYDPGTLVALLGKILLHGVAPVNGERWCLAHFWRERLVTNSNRSMPAPPILSQLLSQLKTPEESEELGAFT
;
A
#
# COMPACT_ATOMS: atom_id res chain seq x y z
N MET A 1 -29.83 0.43 47.51
CA MET A 1 -29.48 1.50 46.56
C MET A 1 -27.97 1.69 46.58
N THR A 2 -27.28 1.22 45.56
CA THR A 2 -25.96 1.72 45.10
C THR A 2 -25.70 1.06 43.76
N GLY A 3 -26.22 1.66 42.68
CA GLY A 3 -25.89 1.30 41.32
C GLY A 3 -24.57 1.97 40.94
N SER A 4 -23.55 1.17 40.66
CA SER A 4 -22.30 1.62 40.06
C SER A 4 -22.48 1.60 38.54
N SER A 5 -22.50 2.78 37.93
CA SER A 5 -22.45 2.96 36.48
C SER A 5 -21.15 2.38 35.90
N PRO A 6 -21.15 1.80 34.68
CA PRO A 6 -19.92 1.40 34.01
C PRO A 6 -19.14 2.64 33.54
N PRO A 7 -17.79 2.57 33.45
CA PRO A 7 -17.00 3.69 32.97
C PRO A 7 -17.32 3.96 31.49
N SER A 8 -17.66 5.21 31.23
CA SER A 8 -17.93 5.78 29.92
C SER A 8 -16.69 5.84 29.04
N SER A 9 -16.85 5.35 27.80
CA SER A 9 -16.19 5.75 26.54
C SER A 9 -14.69 6.06 26.55
N THR A 10 -13.97 5.13 25.93
CA THR A 10 -12.67 5.25 25.24
C THR A 10 -12.26 6.67 24.84
N SER A 11 -11.23 7.21 25.50
CA SER A 11 -10.45 8.32 24.97
C SER A 11 -9.67 7.81 23.75
N SER A 12 -10.06 8.21 22.55
CA SER A 12 -9.28 7.96 21.33
C SER A 12 -7.92 8.63 21.46
N SER A 13 -6.86 7.89 21.12
CA SER A 13 -5.51 8.45 21.06
C SER A 13 -5.45 9.49 19.94
N PRO A 14 -4.83 10.68 20.14
CA PRO A 14 -4.77 11.76 19.15
C PRO A 14 -4.11 11.39 17.81
N PHE A 15 -3.51 10.20 17.71
CA PHE A 15 -2.85 9.69 16.51
C PHE A 15 -3.68 8.72 15.67
N VAL A 16 -4.81 8.22 16.19
CA VAL A 16 -5.84 7.57 15.34
C VAL A 16 -6.48 8.62 14.41
N ASP A 17 -6.35 9.88 14.80
CA ASP A 17 -7.03 11.03 14.23
C ASP A 17 -6.61 11.37 12.80
N ILE A 18 -5.31 11.36 12.48
CA ILE A 18 -4.85 11.85 11.16
C ILE A 18 -5.21 10.90 10.01
N LEU A 19 -5.08 9.58 10.22
CA LEU A 19 -5.43 8.57 9.22
C LEU A 19 -6.95 8.60 8.96
N ASP A 20 -7.75 8.59 10.02
CA ASP A 20 -9.21 8.59 9.91
C ASP A 20 -9.73 9.90 9.32
N HIS A 21 -9.17 11.06 9.70
CA HIS A 21 -9.50 12.33 9.08
C HIS A 21 -9.12 12.39 7.60
N ALA A 22 -7.93 11.90 7.22
CA ALA A 22 -7.51 11.87 5.82
C ALA A 22 -8.37 10.93 4.98
N ALA A 23 -8.69 9.73 5.50
CA ALA A 23 -9.56 8.77 4.85
C ALA A 23 -10.99 9.30 4.69
N SER A 24 -11.56 9.88 5.75
CA SER A 24 -12.91 10.46 5.72
C SER A 24 -12.98 11.65 4.75
N PHE A 25 -11.99 12.53 4.79
CA PHE A 25 -11.93 13.68 3.89
C PHE A 25 -11.77 13.24 2.43
N LEU A 26 -10.88 12.29 2.13
CA LEU A 26 -10.71 11.78 0.77
C LEU A 26 -11.97 11.07 0.26
N ARG A 27 -12.63 10.25 1.10
CA ARG A 27 -13.93 9.63 0.77
C ARG A 27 -14.99 10.68 0.48
N ALA A 28 -15.06 11.75 1.28
CA ALA A 28 -16.00 12.86 1.06
C ALA A 28 -15.74 13.60 -0.26
N LEU A 29 -14.47 13.85 -0.63
CA LEU A 29 -14.11 14.44 -1.92
C LEU A 29 -14.56 13.57 -3.11
N ILE A 30 -14.28 12.26 -3.04
CA ILE A 30 -14.69 11.30 -4.07
C ILE A 30 -16.22 11.23 -4.16
N ARG A 31 -16.91 11.15 -3.03
CA ARG A 31 -18.39 11.12 -2.98
C ARG A 31 -18.99 12.36 -3.61
N HIS A 32 -18.49 13.53 -3.25
CA HIS A 32 -18.93 14.81 -3.81
C HIS A 32 -18.71 14.85 -5.33
N ALA A 33 -17.57 14.38 -5.83
CA ALA A 33 -17.30 14.33 -7.27
C ALA A 33 -18.19 13.32 -8.02
N LEU A 34 -18.58 12.21 -7.38
CA LEU A 34 -19.45 11.20 -7.95
C LEU A 34 -20.95 11.53 -7.83
N ALA A 35 -21.31 12.54 -7.05
CA ALA A 35 -22.70 12.93 -6.82
C ALA A 35 -23.33 13.54 -8.08
N PRO A 36 -24.63 13.29 -8.36
CA PRO A 36 -25.32 13.99 -9.43
C PRO A 36 -25.27 15.51 -9.22
N ARG A 37 -25.13 16.30 -10.29
CA ARG A 37 -25.09 17.77 -10.19
C ARG A 37 -26.26 18.36 -9.40
N ALA A 38 -27.44 17.74 -9.48
CA ALA A 38 -28.63 18.17 -8.76
C ALA A 38 -28.56 17.98 -7.23
N ALA A 39 -27.63 17.16 -6.73
CA ALA A 39 -27.42 16.89 -5.31
C ALA A 39 -26.27 17.71 -4.69
N LEU A 40 -25.57 18.53 -5.49
CA LEU A 40 -24.47 19.38 -5.04
C LEU A 40 -25.04 20.65 -4.38
N HIS A 41 -25.38 20.55 -3.10
CA HIS A 41 -25.90 21.69 -2.33
C HIS A 41 -24.84 22.35 -1.43
N HIS A 42 -23.74 21.65 -1.12
CA HIS A 42 -22.69 22.12 -0.21
C HIS A 42 -21.29 21.67 -0.64
N GLU A 43 -20.28 22.52 -0.40
CA GLU A 43 -18.86 22.17 -0.56
C GLU A 43 -18.44 21.16 0.52
N VAL A 44 -17.43 20.35 0.23
CA VAL A 44 -16.82 19.46 1.25
C VAL A 44 -16.06 20.33 2.25
N PRO A 45 -16.43 20.33 3.54
CA PRO A 45 -15.78 21.18 4.52
C PRO A 45 -14.32 20.75 4.76
N PHE A 46 -13.46 21.73 5.03
CA PHE A 46 -12.06 21.47 5.36
C PHE A 46 -11.93 20.84 6.75
N PRO A 47 -11.22 19.71 6.89
CA PRO A 47 -11.03 19.06 8.18
C PRO A 47 -10.05 19.87 9.05
N ARG A 48 -10.38 20.04 10.34
CA ARG A 48 -9.56 20.82 11.29
C ARG A 48 -8.28 20.09 11.73
N GLY A 49 -8.28 18.76 11.69
CA GLY A 49 -7.17 17.92 12.14
C GLY A 49 -6.08 17.65 11.09
N LEU A 50 -6.22 18.14 9.86
CA LEU A 50 -5.24 17.91 8.79
C LEU A 50 -4.43 19.17 8.48
N SER A 51 -3.15 19.00 8.19
CA SER A 51 -2.33 20.10 7.69
C SER A 51 -2.83 20.54 6.31
N ARG A 52 -2.58 21.81 5.96
CA ARG A 52 -2.93 22.33 4.62
C ARG A 52 -2.31 21.48 3.50
N ARG A 53 -1.09 20.98 3.71
CA ARG A 53 -0.40 20.15 2.72
C ARG A 53 -1.11 18.81 2.51
N LEU A 54 -1.52 18.14 3.58
CA LEU A 54 -2.24 16.87 3.49
C LEU A 54 -3.63 17.07 2.87
N ILE A 55 -4.31 18.18 3.14
CA ILE A 55 -5.56 18.55 2.46
C ILE A 55 -5.31 18.70 0.94
N ASP A 56 -4.30 19.48 0.54
CA ASP A 56 -3.96 19.66 -0.88
C ASP A 56 -3.57 18.32 -1.54
N ASP A 57 -2.89 17.43 -0.81
CA ASP A 57 -2.58 16.07 -1.27
C ASP A 57 -3.86 15.23 -1.46
N CYS A 58 -4.84 15.31 -0.56
CA CYS A 58 -6.13 14.63 -0.71
C CYS A 58 -6.92 15.13 -1.93
N PHE A 59 -6.97 16.44 -2.19
CA PHE A 59 -7.60 16.97 -3.41
C PHE A 59 -6.95 16.44 -4.68
N HIS A 60 -5.62 16.45 -4.72
CA HIS A 60 -4.87 15.97 -5.87
C HIS A 60 -5.05 14.45 -6.05
N ALA A 61 -4.95 13.68 -4.96
CA ALA A 61 -5.18 12.24 -4.99
C ALA A 61 -6.60 11.90 -5.46
N ALA A 62 -7.62 12.63 -4.99
CA ALA A 62 -9.00 12.45 -5.44
C ALA A 62 -9.12 12.60 -6.96
N SER A 63 -8.54 13.67 -7.53
CA SER A 63 -8.54 13.91 -8.98
C SER A 63 -7.91 12.76 -9.77
N VAL A 64 -6.72 12.31 -9.35
CA VAL A 64 -5.98 11.24 -10.05
C VAL A 64 -6.70 9.89 -9.94
N ILE A 65 -7.28 9.57 -8.78
CA ILE A 65 -8.01 8.32 -8.57
C ILE A 65 -9.32 8.30 -9.35
N LEU A 66 -10.05 9.42 -9.42
CA LEU A 66 -11.24 9.54 -10.25
C LEU A 66 -10.92 9.33 -11.74
N GLU A 67 -9.85 9.94 -12.24
CA GLU A 67 -9.38 9.70 -13.62
C GLU A 67 -9.06 8.21 -13.85
N ALA A 68 -8.42 7.55 -12.88
CA ALA A 68 -8.13 6.12 -12.96
C ALA A 68 -9.41 5.28 -13.03
N PHE A 69 -10.45 5.63 -12.26
CA PHE A 69 -11.75 4.93 -12.29
C PHE A 69 -12.53 5.14 -13.59
N GLU A 70 -12.27 6.20 -14.34
CA GLU A 70 -12.84 6.43 -15.67
C GLU A 70 -12.10 5.62 -16.74
N ARG A 71 -10.76 5.53 -16.66
CA ARG A 71 -9.93 4.81 -17.63
C ARG A 71 -9.77 3.33 -17.25
N ARG A 72 -10.65 2.49 -17.78
CA ARG A 72 -10.76 1.07 -17.43
C ARG A 72 -10.16 0.16 -18.50
N TYR A 73 -9.29 -0.74 -18.08
CA TYR A 73 -8.84 -1.88 -18.85
C TYR A 73 -9.49 -3.15 -18.34
N ARG A 74 -10.20 -3.89 -19.20
CA ARG A 74 -10.93 -5.10 -18.82
C ARG A 74 -10.29 -6.35 -19.44
N MET A 75 -9.81 -7.25 -18.60
CA MET A 75 -9.30 -8.55 -19.02
C MET A 75 -10.45 -9.43 -19.56
N LYS A 76 -10.12 -10.38 -20.44
CA LYS A 76 -11.10 -11.35 -20.98
C LYS A 76 -11.34 -12.55 -20.05
N TRP A 77 -10.61 -12.62 -18.96
CA TRP A 77 -10.64 -13.72 -18.00
C TRP A 77 -11.05 -13.23 -16.61
N LYS A 78 -11.52 -14.16 -15.77
CA LYS A 78 -11.93 -13.89 -14.38
C LYS A 78 -10.79 -14.17 -13.43
N LEU A 79 -10.69 -13.37 -12.37
CA LEU A 79 -9.69 -13.53 -11.31
C LEU A 79 -9.73 -14.95 -10.72
N GLN A 80 -10.94 -15.46 -10.46
CA GLN A 80 -11.13 -16.79 -9.85
C GLN A 80 -10.59 -17.92 -10.74
N ASP A 81 -10.80 -17.84 -12.06
CA ASP A 81 -10.30 -18.83 -13.01
C ASP A 81 -8.77 -18.80 -13.11
N TYR A 82 -8.20 -17.59 -13.17
CA TYR A 82 -6.75 -17.38 -13.18
C TYR A 82 -6.11 -17.94 -11.91
N GLU A 83 -6.71 -17.60 -10.77
CA GLU A 83 -6.23 -18.01 -9.46
C GLU A 83 -6.30 -19.53 -9.25
N ALA A 84 -7.34 -20.20 -9.76
CA ALA A 84 -7.48 -21.65 -9.64
C ALA A 84 -6.30 -22.41 -10.29
N GLN A 85 -5.61 -21.79 -11.24
CA GLN A 85 -4.40 -22.36 -11.86
C GLN A 85 -3.12 -22.07 -11.07
N LEU A 86 -3.17 -21.16 -10.09
CA LEU A 86 -2.04 -20.83 -9.23
C LEU A 86 -2.01 -21.75 -8.01
N GLY A 87 -0.94 -22.54 -7.87
CA GLY A 87 -0.70 -23.29 -6.64
C GLY A 87 -0.51 -22.40 -5.39
N VAL A 88 -0.56 -23.04 -4.21
CA VAL A 88 -0.48 -22.35 -2.90
C VAL A 88 0.80 -21.52 -2.70
N LYS A 89 1.91 -21.96 -3.30
CA LYS A 89 3.23 -21.29 -3.21
C LYS A 89 3.79 -21.04 -4.60
N GLN A 90 3.30 -20.01 -5.29
CA GLN A 90 3.85 -19.57 -6.58
C GLN A 90 4.58 -18.25 -6.43
N SER A 91 5.85 -18.24 -6.86
CA SER A 91 6.74 -17.08 -6.82
C SER A 91 6.85 -16.37 -8.17
N GLY A 92 6.17 -16.87 -9.22
CA GLY A 92 6.33 -16.35 -10.58
C GLY A 92 7.62 -16.80 -11.28
N ARG A 93 8.30 -17.82 -10.75
CA ARG A 93 9.59 -18.31 -11.27
C ARG A 93 9.47 -19.63 -12.03
N ASN A 94 8.29 -20.23 -12.11
CA ASN A 94 8.07 -21.46 -12.85
C ASN A 94 7.69 -21.11 -14.30
N GLU A 95 8.68 -21.09 -15.18
CA GLU A 95 8.51 -20.68 -16.59
C GLU A 95 7.45 -21.51 -17.33
N LEU A 96 7.36 -22.82 -17.07
CA LEU A 96 6.34 -23.69 -17.68
C LEU A 96 4.93 -23.33 -17.22
N LEU A 97 4.77 -22.97 -15.94
CA LEU A 97 3.50 -22.49 -15.42
C LEU A 97 3.16 -21.12 -16.02
N GLU A 98 4.10 -20.17 -16.04
CA GLU A 98 3.85 -18.84 -16.60
C GLU A 98 3.50 -18.89 -18.09
N ALA A 99 4.17 -19.74 -18.88
CA ALA A 99 3.85 -19.95 -20.29
C ALA A 99 2.43 -20.51 -20.46
N ARG A 100 2.04 -21.49 -19.64
CA ARG A 100 0.68 -22.05 -19.65
C ARG A 100 -0.37 -21.00 -19.26
N LEU A 101 -0.09 -20.20 -18.23
CA LEU A 101 -0.99 -19.13 -17.82
C LEU A 101 -1.16 -18.08 -18.92
N ALA A 102 -0.08 -17.72 -19.63
CA ALA A 102 -0.15 -16.79 -20.76
C ALA A 102 -0.99 -17.32 -21.93
N GLU A 103 -0.97 -18.64 -22.17
CA GLU A 103 -1.81 -19.30 -23.18
C GLU A 103 -3.30 -19.34 -22.77
N MET A 104 -3.58 -19.71 -21.51
CA MET A 104 -4.95 -19.83 -20.99
C MET A 104 -5.63 -18.48 -20.75
N PHE A 105 -4.85 -17.48 -20.34
CA PHE A 105 -5.34 -16.18 -19.89
C PHE A 105 -4.68 -15.08 -20.71
N PRO A 106 -5.18 -14.82 -21.94
CA PRO A 106 -4.56 -13.88 -22.85
C PRO A 106 -4.54 -12.47 -22.24
N SER A 107 -3.43 -11.78 -22.44
CA SER A 107 -3.23 -10.39 -22.04
C SER A 107 -4.07 -9.42 -22.90
N LEU A 108 -4.13 -8.15 -22.50
CA LEU A 108 -4.86 -7.11 -23.24
C LEU A 108 -4.21 -6.82 -24.60
N TRP A 109 -2.88 -6.80 -24.63
CA TRP A 109 -2.09 -6.64 -25.85
C TRP A 109 -1.10 -7.79 -25.99
N SER A 110 -0.85 -8.18 -27.24
CA SER A 110 0.25 -9.06 -27.60
C SER A 110 1.58 -8.32 -27.51
N GLN A 111 2.64 -9.04 -27.15
CA GLN A 111 3.98 -8.47 -27.13
C GLN A 111 4.44 -8.15 -28.56
N GLY A 112 4.69 -6.87 -28.84
CA GLY A 112 5.27 -6.42 -30.12
C GLY A 112 6.79 -6.55 -30.14
N LYS A 113 7.43 -6.11 -31.24
CA LYS A 113 8.89 -6.06 -31.36
C LYS A 113 9.55 -5.24 -30.24
N ASP A 114 8.89 -4.17 -29.81
CA ASP A 114 9.38 -3.25 -28.77
C ASP A 114 8.83 -3.57 -27.36
N GLY A 115 8.20 -4.73 -27.19
CA GLY A 115 7.53 -5.14 -25.96
C GLY A 115 6.05 -4.75 -25.89
N TYR A 116 5.48 -4.73 -24.67
CA TYR A 116 4.11 -4.28 -24.42
C TYR A 116 3.99 -2.74 -24.46
N PRO A 117 2.82 -2.17 -24.77
CA PRO A 117 2.64 -0.72 -24.68
C PRO A 117 2.91 -0.20 -23.26
N VAL A 118 3.41 1.04 -23.17
CA VAL A 118 3.65 1.75 -21.90
C VAL A 118 2.49 2.70 -21.64
N GLU A 119 1.80 2.54 -20.51
CA GLU A 119 0.73 3.44 -20.06
C GLU A 119 1.29 4.55 -19.17
N HIS A 120 0.88 5.78 -19.45
CA HIS A 120 1.31 7.01 -18.78
C HIS A 120 0.17 7.69 -18.00
N ARG A 121 -1.08 7.30 -18.25
CA ARG A 121 -2.26 7.91 -17.64
C ARG A 121 -2.84 7.06 -16.52
N PRO A 122 -3.45 7.69 -15.49
CA PRO A 122 -4.16 6.97 -14.45
C PRO A 122 -5.17 5.99 -15.04
N ALA A 123 -5.20 4.77 -14.53
CA ALA A 123 -6.08 3.71 -15.03
C ALA A 123 -6.36 2.64 -13.97
N VAL A 124 -7.46 1.93 -14.14
CA VAL A 124 -7.77 0.72 -13.39
C VAL A 124 -7.80 -0.49 -14.31
N VAL A 125 -7.21 -1.60 -13.87
CA VAL A 125 -7.29 -2.89 -14.53
C VAL A 125 -8.30 -3.76 -13.79
N LEU A 126 -9.25 -4.29 -14.55
CA LEU A 126 -10.37 -5.09 -14.10
C LEU A 126 -10.28 -6.48 -14.70
N ASP A 127 -10.70 -7.50 -13.96
CA ASP A 127 -11.01 -8.78 -14.56
C ASP A 127 -12.32 -8.72 -15.39
N ASN A 128 -12.72 -9.85 -15.98
CA ASN A 128 -13.92 -9.90 -16.80
C ASN A 128 -15.23 -9.62 -16.02
N ASP A 129 -15.27 -9.89 -14.71
CA ASP A 129 -16.43 -9.62 -13.84
C ASP A 129 -16.40 -8.21 -13.25
N GLY A 130 -15.34 -7.43 -13.49
CA GLY A 130 -15.17 -6.06 -13.01
C GLY A 130 -14.47 -5.96 -11.65
N VAL A 131 -13.85 -7.05 -11.18
CA VAL A 131 -13.00 -7.09 -9.98
C VAL A 131 -11.74 -6.27 -10.26
N ILE A 132 -11.39 -5.37 -9.34
CA ILE A 132 -10.18 -4.56 -9.42
C ILE A 132 -8.95 -5.43 -9.18
N LEU A 133 -8.10 -5.54 -10.20
CA LEU A 133 -6.82 -6.27 -10.14
C LEU A 133 -5.66 -5.33 -9.78
N MET A 134 -5.70 -4.12 -10.33
CA MET A 134 -4.67 -3.10 -10.16
C MET A 134 -5.26 -1.70 -10.36
N VAL A 135 -4.84 -0.74 -9.55
CA VAL A 135 -5.04 0.70 -9.75
C VAL A 135 -3.67 1.33 -9.99
N TYR A 136 -3.54 2.03 -11.10
CA TYR A 136 -2.34 2.77 -11.49
C TYR A 136 -2.64 4.26 -11.44
N ALA A 137 -1.88 4.99 -10.62
CA ALA A 137 -2.07 6.40 -10.35
C ALA A 137 -0.73 7.15 -10.47
N PRO A 138 -0.25 7.43 -11.70
CA PRO A 138 0.96 8.18 -11.93
C PRO A 138 0.81 9.61 -11.43
N GLY A 139 1.85 10.13 -10.79
CA GLY A 139 1.87 11.49 -10.26
C GLY A 139 0.89 11.76 -9.11
N VAL A 140 0.29 10.73 -8.49
CA VAL A 140 -0.62 10.90 -7.34
C VAL A 140 0.07 11.54 -6.12
N LEU A 141 1.39 11.36 -5.98
CA LEU A 141 2.17 12.04 -4.98
C LEU A 141 2.63 13.39 -5.52
N ARG A 142 2.16 14.48 -4.90
CA ARG A 142 2.59 15.84 -5.24
C ARG A 142 4.09 16.01 -5.02
N LYS A 143 4.72 16.89 -5.80
CA LYS A 143 6.17 17.14 -5.78
C LYS A 143 6.70 17.48 -4.40
N ASP A 144 5.95 18.27 -3.63
CA ASP A 144 6.29 18.68 -2.28
C ASP A 144 6.22 17.52 -1.28
N ARG A 145 5.23 16.63 -1.38
CA ARG A 145 5.19 15.37 -0.63
C ARG A 145 6.38 14.49 -0.97
N GLN A 146 6.73 14.38 -2.26
CA GLN A 146 7.92 13.61 -2.69
C GLN A 146 9.21 14.16 -2.07
N VAL A 147 9.34 15.47 -1.90
CA VAL A 147 10.51 16.09 -1.22
C VAL A 147 10.58 15.64 0.23
N ILE A 148 9.47 15.70 0.98
CA ILE A 148 9.42 15.26 2.40
C ILE A 148 9.87 13.81 2.54
N ILE A 149 9.31 12.92 1.71
CA ILE A 149 9.66 11.49 1.74
C ILE A 149 11.13 11.29 1.37
N THR A 150 11.60 11.99 0.34
CA THR A 150 13.00 11.88 -0.10
C THR A 150 13.96 12.34 1.00
N SER A 151 13.65 13.42 1.71
CA SER A 151 14.46 13.88 2.84
C SER A 151 14.49 12.85 3.97
N ALA A 152 13.34 12.28 4.37
CA ALA A 152 13.30 11.23 5.39
C ALA A 152 14.09 9.97 4.99
N VAL A 153 14.01 9.58 3.71
CA VAL A 153 14.78 8.46 3.15
C VAL A 153 16.28 8.73 3.17
N GLU A 154 16.72 9.94 2.76
CA GLU A 154 18.12 10.34 2.79
C GLU A 154 18.68 10.39 4.22
N GLU A 155 17.91 10.91 5.17
CA GLU A 155 18.30 10.95 6.58
C GLU A 155 18.41 9.56 7.19
N LEU A 156 17.43 8.69 6.95
CA LEU A 156 17.50 7.30 7.37
C LEU A 156 18.70 6.59 6.72
N GLY A 157 18.93 6.80 5.42
CA GLY A 157 20.06 6.22 4.70
C GLY A 157 21.42 6.60 5.30
N LYS A 158 21.56 7.82 5.83
CA LYS A 158 22.78 8.28 6.51
C LYS A 158 22.90 7.70 7.93
N ALA A 159 21.80 7.66 8.68
CA ALA A 159 21.81 7.27 10.09
C ALA A 159 21.76 5.74 10.33
N SER A 160 21.04 5.02 9.48
CA SER A 160 20.87 3.57 9.54
C SER A 160 20.58 3.03 8.12
N PRO A 161 21.64 2.84 7.31
CA PRO A 161 21.49 2.43 5.91
C PRO A 161 20.62 1.17 5.77
N PRO A 162 19.69 1.13 4.81
CA PRO A 162 18.98 -0.09 4.44
C PRO A 162 19.95 -1.21 4.09
N THR A 163 19.60 -2.44 4.43
CA THR A 163 20.53 -3.57 4.30
C THR A 163 20.48 -4.20 2.91
N VAL A 164 21.65 -4.55 2.37
CA VAL A 164 21.82 -5.53 1.28
C VAL A 164 22.35 -6.82 1.92
N LYS A 165 21.69 -7.96 1.73
CA LYS A 165 22.23 -9.23 2.25
C LYS A 165 23.20 -9.84 1.23
N LEU A 166 24.49 -9.74 1.50
CA LEU A 166 25.60 -10.23 0.65
C LEU A 166 25.57 -11.74 0.36
N LYS A 167 24.83 -12.54 1.13
CA LYS A 167 24.63 -13.98 0.92
C LYS A 167 23.18 -14.34 1.16
N SER A 168 22.41 -14.42 0.10
CA SER A 168 21.00 -14.82 0.15
C SER A 168 20.71 -15.80 -0.97
N GLN A 169 20.01 -16.89 -0.63
CA GLN A 169 19.40 -17.80 -1.61
C GLN A 169 18.13 -17.21 -2.26
N THR A 170 17.76 -15.97 -1.94
CA THR A 170 16.58 -15.27 -2.45
C THR A 170 16.97 -14.02 -3.22
N TRP A 171 16.41 -13.86 -4.41
CA TRP A 171 16.60 -12.69 -5.28
C TRP A 171 16.25 -11.36 -4.59
N ARG A 172 15.40 -11.39 -3.55
CA ARG A 172 15.02 -10.25 -2.70
C ARG A 172 16.20 -9.51 -2.09
N THR A 173 17.36 -10.15 -2.01
CA THR A 173 18.59 -9.56 -1.48
C THR A 173 19.83 -9.92 -2.30
N ASP A 174 19.65 -10.38 -3.55
CA ASP A 174 20.76 -10.64 -4.46
C ASP A 174 21.43 -9.32 -4.85
N THR A 175 22.74 -9.23 -4.65
CA THR A 175 23.55 -8.04 -4.95
C THR A 175 23.46 -7.66 -6.42
N GLY A 176 23.23 -8.61 -7.32
CA GLY A 176 23.06 -8.34 -8.75
C GLY A 176 21.82 -7.51 -9.10
N THR A 177 20.86 -7.39 -8.17
CA THR A 177 19.64 -6.57 -8.35
C THR A 177 19.75 -5.17 -7.76
N PHE A 178 20.84 -4.85 -7.06
CA PHE A 178 21.07 -3.50 -6.51
C PHE A 178 22.08 -2.75 -7.36
N LYS A 179 21.94 -1.43 -7.43
CA LYS A 179 22.97 -0.58 -8.00
C LYS A 179 24.28 -0.71 -7.21
N ASN A 180 25.39 -0.43 -7.88
CA ASN A 180 26.68 -0.34 -7.19
C ASN A 180 26.60 0.77 -6.12
N PRO A 181 26.80 0.46 -4.83
CA PRO A 181 26.78 1.45 -3.76
C PRO A 181 27.72 2.64 -3.98
N GLU A 182 28.84 2.46 -4.66
CA GLU A 182 29.82 3.52 -4.96
C GLU A 182 29.28 4.57 -5.94
N LEU A 183 28.23 4.23 -6.69
CA LEU A 183 27.56 5.11 -7.64
C LEU A 183 26.27 5.72 -7.08
N CYS A 184 25.94 5.43 -5.82
CA CYS A 184 24.69 5.86 -5.20
C CYS A 184 24.94 6.95 -4.17
N GLU A 185 24.05 7.94 -4.13
CA GLU A 185 24.06 8.95 -3.05
C GLU A 185 23.47 8.38 -1.76
N ILE A 186 22.49 7.48 -1.88
CA ILE A 186 21.90 6.75 -0.77
C ILE A 186 22.27 5.28 -0.92
N PRO A 187 22.84 4.62 0.12
CA PRO A 187 23.19 3.22 0.03
C PRO A 187 21.99 2.38 -0.43
N PRO A 188 22.14 1.55 -1.48
CA PRO A 188 21.11 0.65 -1.93
C PRO A 188 20.76 -0.33 -0.81
N GLY A 189 19.52 -0.79 -0.75
CA GLY A 189 19.12 -1.77 0.26
C GLY A 189 17.63 -1.82 0.53
N VAL A 190 17.26 -2.66 1.48
CA VAL A 190 15.87 -2.80 1.95
C VAL A 190 15.81 -2.67 3.46
N ALA A 191 14.89 -1.84 3.94
CA ALA A 191 14.49 -1.76 5.34
C ALA A 191 13.00 -2.12 5.46
N CYS A 192 12.65 -2.94 6.46
CA CYS A 192 11.26 -3.36 6.68
C CYS A 192 10.78 -2.91 8.07
N PHE A 193 9.71 -2.14 8.07
CA PHE A 193 9.05 -1.56 9.24
C PHE A 193 7.75 -2.33 9.48
N ALA A 194 7.57 -2.83 10.69
CA ALA A 194 6.32 -3.45 11.13
C ALA A 194 6.15 -3.21 12.63
N PRO A 195 5.04 -2.61 13.09
CA PRO A 195 4.80 -2.39 14.53
C PRO A 195 4.85 -3.69 15.33
N ALA A 196 4.34 -4.77 14.73
CA ALA A 196 4.44 -6.12 15.25
C ALA A 196 4.64 -7.09 14.07
N TRP A 197 5.55 -8.06 14.19
CA TRP A 197 5.68 -9.18 13.24
C TRP A 197 6.41 -10.36 13.88
N TRP A 198 6.28 -11.54 13.27
CA TRP A 198 7.15 -12.66 13.57
C TRP A 198 8.43 -12.56 12.74
N ALA A 199 9.57 -12.66 13.40
CA ALA A 199 10.83 -12.82 12.69
C ALA A 199 10.78 -14.12 11.86
N VAL A 200 11.35 -14.07 10.66
CA VAL A 200 11.39 -15.22 9.74
C VAL A 200 11.96 -16.44 10.46
N GLY A 201 11.24 -17.57 10.40
CA GLY A 201 11.61 -18.83 11.07
C GLY A 201 11.18 -18.95 12.53
N HIS A 202 10.63 -17.90 13.14
CA HIS A 202 10.18 -17.88 14.55
C HIS A 202 8.66 -17.79 14.71
N GLU A 203 7.91 -18.02 13.64
CA GLU A 203 6.44 -17.93 13.65
C GLU A 203 5.83 -18.89 14.68
N LYS A 204 6.29 -20.14 14.77
CA LYS A 204 5.66 -21.14 15.65
C LYS A 204 6.05 -21.05 17.12
N SER A 205 7.08 -20.28 17.47
CA SER A 205 7.72 -20.32 18.80
C SER A 205 7.83 -18.96 19.49
N SER A 206 7.20 -17.92 18.95
CA SER A 206 7.30 -16.58 19.52
C SER A 206 6.06 -15.72 19.32
N LEU A 207 5.91 -14.71 20.18
CA LEU A 207 4.99 -13.60 20.00
C LEU A 207 5.57 -12.58 18.99
N PRO A 208 4.71 -11.86 18.24
CA PRO A 208 5.13 -10.82 17.32
C PRO A 208 5.66 -9.60 18.10
N GLY A 209 6.65 -8.90 17.55
CA GLY A 209 7.18 -7.66 18.15
C GLY A 209 7.65 -6.68 17.08
N PRO A 210 8.16 -5.50 17.44
CA PRO A 210 8.55 -4.50 16.46
C PRO A 210 9.71 -4.99 15.59
N SER A 211 9.70 -4.60 14.32
CA SER A 211 10.79 -4.91 13.40
C SER A 211 12.09 -4.24 13.81
N THR A 212 13.22 -4.79 13.33
CA THR A 212 14.56 -4.32 13.74
C THR A 212 14.76 -2.81 13.53
N PRO A 213 14.39 -2.20 12.39
CA PRO A 213 14.50 -0.74 12.21
C PRO A 213 13.78 0.06 13.30
N LEU A 214 12.61 -0.41 13.75
CA LEU A 214 11.79 0.28 14.76
C LEU A 214 12.31 0.15 16.19
N LYS A 215 13.40 -0.59 16.41
CA LYS A 215 14.12 -0.61 17.69
C LYS A 215 15.13 0.54 17.79
N SER A 216 15.41 1.23 16.69
CA SER A 216 16.38 2.32 16.61
C SER A 216 15.68 3.69 16.63
N LYS A 217 16.37 4.72 17.15
CA LYS A 217 15.85 6.09 17.14
C LYS A 217 15.63 6.62 15.72
N SER A 218 16.51 6.29 14.78
CA SER A 218 16.41 6.70 13.38
C SER A 218 15.22 6.05 12.66
N GLY A 219 14.94 4.78 12.92
CA GLY A 219 13.78 4.12 12.33
C GLY A 219 12.45 4.63 12.89
N ILE A 220 12.39 4.97 14.18
CA ILE A 220 11.20 5.65 14.75
C ILE A 220 11.04 7.05 14.15
N LYS A 221 12.13 7.83 14.08
CA LYS A 221 12.13 9.16 13.46
C LYS A 221 11.66 9.09 12.00
N PHE A 222 12.12 8.11 11.23
CA PHE A 222 11.68 7.92 9.85
C PHE A 222 10.16 7.72 9.75
N VAL A 223 9.56 6.88 10.61
CA VAL A 223 8.10 6.68 10.58
C VAL A 223 7.35 7.94 11.02
N ASP A 224 7.86 8.67 12.01
CA ASP A 224 7.32 9.93 12.50
C ASP A 224 7.29 11.01 11.40
N GLU A 225 8.40 11.21 10.68
CA GLU A 225 8.47 12.16 9.55
C GLU A 225 7.59 11.75 8.36
N MET A 226 7.25 10.46 8.28
CA MET A 226 6.44 9.89 7.23
C MET A 226 4.94 9.88 7.55
N GLU A 227 4.52 10.30 8.76
CA GLU A 227 3.15 10.15 9.27
C GLU A 227 2.07 10.57 8.25
N GLU A 228 2.11 11.80 7.75
CA GLU A 228 1.14 12.28 6.76
C GLU A 228 1.20 11.52 5.42
N SER A 229 2.39 11.10 5.01
CA SER A 229 2.59 10.33 3.77
C SER A 229 1.97 8.94 3.90
N LEU A 230 2.11 8.31 5.07
CA LEU A 230 1.47 7.04 5.40
C LEU A 230 -0.05 7.20 5.47
N ALA A 231 -0.53 8.30 6.09
CA ALA A 231 -1.95 8.61 6.20
C ALA A 231 -2.58 8.80 4.82
N LEU A 232 -1.92 9.50 3.90
CA LEU A 232 -2.38 9.68 2.53
C LEU A 232 -2.53 8.35 1.79
N VAL A 233 -1.54 7.45 1.89
CA VAL A 233 -1.61 6.12 1.25
C VAL A 233 -2.72 5.26 1.87
N GLY A 234 -2.89 5.34 3.19
CA GLY A 234 -4.00 4.70 3.89
C GLY A 234 -5.37 5.26 3.46
N ALA A 235 -5.49 6.58 3.31
CA ALA A 235 -6.69 7.23 2.78
C ALA A 235 -7.00 6.75 1.36
N ILE A 236 -6.00 6.62 0.49
CA ILE A 236 -6.20 6.06 -0.86
C ILE A 236 -6.71 4.62 -0.77
N LEU A 237 -6.17 3.79 0.14
CA LEU A 237 -6.70 2.44 0.38
C LEU A 237 -8.19 2.47 0.78
N SER A 238 -8.61 3.43 1.62
CA SER A 238 -10.02 3.57 2.02
C SER A 238 -10.97 3.83 0.84
N VAL A 239 -10.45 4.33 -0.29
CA VAL A 239 -11.22 4.55 -1.52
C VAL A 239 -11.11 3.36 -2.47
N VAL A 240 -9.91 2.81 -2.68
CA VAL A 240 -9.71 1.74 -3.68
C VAL A 240 -10.08 0.35 -3.16
N HIS A 241 -10.07 0.15 -1.84
CA HIS A 241 -10.45 -1.10 -1.17
C HIS A 241 -10.92 -0.86 0.28
N PRO A 242 -12.13 -0.29 0.48
CA PRO A 242 -12.63 0.12 1.81
C PRO A 242 -12.62 -1.01 2.85
N GLU A 243 -13.08 -2.21 2.50
CA GLU A 243 -13.10 -3.34 3.45
C GLU A 243 -11.70 -3.74 3.94
N LEU A 244 -10.68 -3.62 3.08
CA LEU A 244 -9.31 -3.94 3.44
C LEU A 244 -8.69 -2.83 4.31
N TYR A 245 -9.06 -1.57 4.07
CA TYR A 245 -8.74 -0.46 4.98
C TYR A 245 -9.27 -0.72 6.39
N GLU A 246 -10.56 -1.07 6.52
CA GLU A 246 -11.20 -1.33 7.81
C GLU A 246 -10.55 -2.50 8.57
N ILE A 247 -10.20 -3.58 7.88
CA ILE A 247 -9.45 -4.69 8.48
C ILE A 247 -8.08 -4.22 8.98
N GLY A 248 -7.37 -3.40 8.20
CA GLY A 248 -6.10 -2.83 8.61
C GLY A 248 -6.22 -1.98 9.88
N CYS A 249 -7.16 -1.03 9.90
CA CYS A 249 -7.43 -0.21 11.07
C CYS A 249 -7.81 -1.04 12.30
N HIS A 250 -8.63 -2.08 12.12
CA HIS A 250 -8.98 -3.01 13.18
C HIS A 250 -7.76 -3.73 13.76
N VAL A 251 -6.89 -4.30 12.91
CA VAL A 251 -5.64 -4.94 13.35
C VAL A 251 -4.76 -3.96 14.12
N MET A 252 -4.64 -2.71 13.65
CA MET A 252 -3.86 -1.69 14.37
C MET A 252 -4.45 -1.37 15.75
N ASN A 253 -5.77 -1.27 15.85
CA ASN A 253 -6.47 -0.99 17.10
C ASN A 253 -6.33 -2.13 18.11
N GLU A 254 -6.40 -3.38 17.66
CA GLU A 254 -6.10 -4.53 18.54
C GLU A 254 -4.66 -4.49 19.04
N MET A 255 -3.69 -4.16 18.19
CA MET A 255 -2.29 -4.08 18.59
C MET A 255 -1.98 -2.90 19.52
N ARG A 256 -2.81 -1.84 19.52
CA ARG A 256 -2.67 -0.68 20.43
C ARG A 256 -3.02 -0.99 21.89
N VAL A 257 -3.77 -2.06 22.12
CA VAL A 257 -4.18 -2.52 23.46
C VAL A 257 -3.59 -3.88 23.81
N ALA A 258 -2.72 -4.42 22.97
CA ALA A 258 -2.14 -5.74 23.13
C ALA A 258 -1.17 -5.80 24.33
N ASP A 259 -1.31 -6.83 25.15
CA ASP A 259 -0.45 -7.03 26.33
C ASP A 259 0.69 -8.03 26.08
N GLU A 260 1.43 -8.36 27.14
CA GLU A 260 2.57 -9.29 27.12
C GLU A 260 2.19 -10.72 26.68
N SER A 261 0.90 -11.08 26.72
CA SER A 261 0.41 -12.38 26.22
C SER A 261 0.23 -12.39 24.70
N GLN A 262 0.10 -11.22 24.07
CA GLN A 262 -0.20 -11.07 22.65
C GLN A 262 1.00 -10.58 21.83
N VAL A 263 1.85 -9.72 22.40
CA VAL A 263 3.01 -9.12 21.72
C VAL A 263 4.27 -9.12 22.58
N LYS A 264 5.44 -9.15 21.93
CA LYS A 264 6.72 -8.86 22.58
C LYS A 264 6.92 -7.36 22.69
N TYR A 265 7.37 -6.93 23.86
CA TYR A 265 7.69 -5.53 24.15
C TYR A 265 6.48 -4.60 23.93
N PRO A 266 5.35 -4.81 24.63
CA PRO A 266 4.12 -4.05 24.41
C PRO A 266 4.34 -2.54 24.48
N GLU A 267 5.17 -2.04 25.40
CA GLU A 267 5.52 -0.61 25.45
C GLU A 267 6.13 -0.08 24.15
N GLN A 268 7.01 -0.86 23.50
CA GLN A 268 7.63 -0.48 22.23
C GLN A 268 6.61 -0.57 21.09
N VAL A 269 5.76 -1.61 21.06
CA VAL A 269 4.67 -1.74 20.08
C VAL A 269 3.72 -0.54 20.18
N HIS A 270 3.24 -0.22 21.38
CA HIS A 270 2.36 0.92 21.62
C HIS A 270 3.03 2.23 21.24
N ARG A 271 4.33 2.40 21.53
CA ARG A 271 5.07 3.59 21.11
C ARG A 271 5.15 3.72 19.59
N VAL A 272 5.43 2.64 18.87
CA VAL A 272 5.44 2.66 17.39
C VAL A 272 4.05 2.98 16.85
N LEU A 273 3.00 2.36 17.41
CA LEU A 273 1.63 2.55 16.95
C LEU A 273 1.10 3.97 17.20
N LYS A 274 1.76 4.76 18.06
CA LYS A 274 1.47 6.20 18.15
C LYS A 274 1.86 6.95 16.89
N THR A 275 2.89 6.55 16.14
CA THR A 275 3.30 7.26 14.91
C THR A 275 2.93 6.50 13.63
N TRP A 276 2.35 5.30 13.77
CA TRP A 276 1.97 4.45 12.64
C TRP A 276 0.61 4.87 12.05
N ALA A 277 0.60 5.95 11.27
CA ALA A 277 -0.60 6.43 10.55
C ALA A 277 -0.88 5.62 9.26
N SER A 278 -0.97 4.29 9.37
CA SER A 278 -1.18 3.40 8.23
C SER A 278 -2.05 2.20 8.59
N PRO A 279 -3.02 1.80 7.75
CA PRO A 279 -3.79 0.56 7.94
C PRO A 279 -2.95 -0.69 7.62
N PHE A 280 -1.87 -0.54 6.84
CA PHE A 280 -1.00 -1.66 6.47
C PHE A 280 -0.18 -2.14 7.65
N THR A 281 -0.06 -3.45 7.79
CA THR A 281 0.69 -4.11 8.86
C THR A 281 2.20 -4.08 8.69
N ALA A 282 2.69 -3.73 7.50
CA ALA A 282 4.11 -3.53 7.25
C ALA A 282 4.37 -2.53 6.12
N LEU A 283 5.58 -1.97 6.15
CA LEU A 283 6.14 -1.07 5.16
C LEU A 283 7.55 -1.53 4.81
N SER A 284 7.90 -1.54 3.53
CA SER A 284 9.27 -1.76 3.07
C SER A 284 9.77 -0.56 2.30
N LEU A 285 10.87 0.02 2.77
CA LEU A 285 11.67 0.98 2.01
C LEU A 285 12.69 0.20 1.18
N ILE A 286 12.64 0.38 -0.13
CA ILE A 286 13.49 -0.29 -1.11
C ILE A 286 14.24 0.78 -1.89
N ILE A 287 15.57 0.80 -1.82
CA ILE A 287 16.42 1.81 -2.45
C ILE A 287 17.27 1.17 -3.55
N ASN A 288 17.29 1.80 -4.72
CA ASN A 288 18.18 1.51 -5.84
C ASN A 288 18.25 0.03 -6.24
N ARG A 289 17.07 -0.58 -6.37
CA ARG A 289 16.94 -2.02 -6.58
C ARG A 289 16.07 -2.35 -7.79
N GLU A 290 16.59 -3.05 -8.78
CA GLU A 290 15.74 -3.71 -9.78
C GLU A 290 14.88 -4.80 -9.12
N THR A 291 13.63 -4.92 -9.55
CA THR A 291 12.74 -5.99 -9.07
C THR A 291 12.41 -6.91 -10.22
N ILE A 292 13.06 -8.06 -10.28
CA ILE A 292 12.76 -9.07 -11.30
C ILE A 292 11.29 -9.51 -11.19
N GLN A 293 10.74 -10.02 -12.29
CA GLN A 293 9.36 -10.50 -12.33
C GLN A 293 9.13 -11.61 -11.29
N HIS A 294 8.11 -11.42 -10.47
CA HIS A 294 7.74 -12.34 -9.40
C HIS A 294 6.26 -12.17 -9.00
N ARG A 295 5.77 -13.12 -8.21
CA ARG A 295 4.60 -12.93 -7.35
C ARG A 295 5.07 -12.85 -5.91
N ASP A 296 4.35 -12.08 -5.10
CA ASP A 296 4.61 -12.08 -3.68
C ASP A 296 4.33 -13.44 -3.07
N THR A 297 5.20 -13.80 -2.13
CA THR A 297 5.18 -15.12 -1.49
C THR A 297 4.72 -15.03 -0.04
N SER A 298 4.53 -13.82 0.45
CA SER A 298 4.08 -13.50 1.81
C SER A 298 2.87 -12.60 1.74
N GLY A 299 2.08 -12.59 2.80
CA GLY A 299 0.86 -11.79 2.86
C GLY A 299 -0.37 -12.57 2.40
N PRO A 300 -1.57 -12.08 2.73
CA PRO A 300 -2.81 -12.74 2.37
C PRO A 300 -3.04 -12.73 0.86
N ARG A 301 -3.80 -13.69 0.36
CA ARG A 301 -4.00 -13.92 -1.09
C ARG A 301 -4.62 -12.74 -1.83
N TYR A 302 -5.61 -12.09 -1.23
CA TYR A 302 -6.26 -10.88 -1.75
C TYR A 302 -5.80 -9.61 -1.03
N GLY A 303 -4.68 -9.67 -0.29
CA GLY A 303 -4.07 -8.46 0.26
C GLY A 303 -3.57 -7.58 -0.89
N MET A 304 -4.29 -6.50 -1.17
CA MET A 304 -3.84 -5.50 -2.13
C MET A 304 -2.70 -4.70 -1.49
N ASP A 305 -1.52 -4.80 -2.10
CA ASP A 305 -0.36 -4.02 -1.69
C ASP A 305 -0.37 -2.68 -2.43
N ILE A 306 0.18 -1.64 -1.80
CA ILE A 306 0.35 -0.33 -2.44
C ILE A 306 1.84 0.00 -2.52
N LEU A 307 2.32 0.26 -3.73
CA LEU A 307 3.67 0.67 -4.02
C LEU A 307 3.68 2.15 -4.38
N VAL A 308 4.55 2.92 -3.75
CA VAL A 308 4.78 4.33 -4.06
C VAL A 308 6.25 4.52 -4.37
N THR A 309 6.58 5.26 -5.43
CA THR A 309 7.97 5.50 -5.82
C THR A 309 8.32 6.97 -5.92
N GLY A 310 9.59 7.29 -5.69
CA GLY A 310 10.15 8.61 -5.90
C GLY A 310 11.67 8.58 -5.89
N GLY A 311 12.26 9.77 -5.85
CA GLY A 311 13.70 9.98 -6.01
C GLY A 311 14.01 10.76 -7.29
N ARG A 312 15.30 10.81 -7.62
CA ARG A 312 15.84 11.56 -8.77
C ARG A 312 16.21 10.56 -9.85
N TYR A 313 15.24 10.11 -10.64
CA TYR A 313 15.48 9.16 -11.72
C TYR A 313 14.57 9.34 -12.94
N GLU A 314 14.97 8.70 -14.03
CA GLU A 314 14.25 8.61 -15.31
C GLU A 314 14.08 7.16 -15.77
N ASN A 315 13.21 6.97 -16.76
CA ASN A 315 12.93 5.68 -17.42
C ASN A 315 12.43 4.58 -16.49
N GLY A 316 11.67 4.96 -15.45
CA GLY A 316 10.99 3.99 -14.58
C GLY A 316 9.95 3.19 -15.34
N ARG A 317 9.97 1.85 -15.17
CA ARG A 317 8.91 0.99 -15.67
C ARG A 317 8.46 -0.04 -14.64
N PHE A 318 7.16 -0.11 -14.43
CA PHE A 318 6.49 -1.18 -13.73
C PHE A 318 5.99 -2.20 -14.77
N GLU A 319 6.31 -3.46 -14.58
CA GLU A 319 6.14 -4.51 -15.57
C GLU A 319 5.05 -5.49 -15.08
N THR A 320 3.97 -5.66 -15.83
CA THR A 320 2.90 -6.64 -15.53
C THR A 320 2.61 -7.50 -16.77
N PRO A 321 3.50 -8.45 -17.10
CA PRO A 321 3.39 -9.21 -18.36
C PRO A 321 2.06 -9.96 -18.51
N GLY A 322 1.49 -10.48 -17.42
CA GLY A 322 0.18 -11.17 -17.45
C GLY A 322 -1.00 -10.25 -17.83
N LEU A 323 -0.84 -8.93 -17.69
CA LEU A 323 -1.82 -7.94 -18.14
C LEU A 323 -1.53 -7.46 -19.57
N GLY A 324 -0.32 -7.69 -20.08
CA GLY A 324 0.16 -7.20 -21.38
C GLY A 324 0.41 -5.70 -21.41
N LEU A 325 0.78 -5.13 -20.26
CA LEU A 325 1.07 -3.71 -20.11
C LEU A 325 2.38 -3.49 -19.36
N ARG A 326 3.04 -2.40 -19.76
CA ARG A 326 4.05 -1.70 -18.97
C ARG A 326 3.45 -0.40 -18.49
N TRP A 327 3.91 0.09 -17.35
CA TRP A 327 3.45 1.33 -16.77
C TRP A 327 4.65 2.24 -16.57
N ALA A 328 4.53 3.49 -17.01
CA ALA A 328 5.52 4.49 -16.62
C ALA A 328 5.57 4.54 -15.10
N TYR A 329 6.76 4.43 -14.54
CA TYR A 329 6.94 4.34 -13.09
C TYR A 329 7.82 5.48 -12.64
N ASP A 330 7.40 6.70 -12.97
CA ASP A 330 8.10 7.94 -12.69
C ASP A 330 7.89 8.41 -11.24
N PRO A 331 8.75 9.28 -10.69
CA PRO A 331 8.60 9.78 -9.33
C PRO A 331 7.20 10.35 -9.01
N GLY A 332 6.61 9.89 -7.92
CA GLY A 332 5.25 10.23 -7.49
C GLY A 332 4.17 9.25 -7.95
N THR A 333 4.55 8.15 -8.60
CA THR A 333 3.61 7.11 -9.03
C THR A 333 3.20 6.20 -7.88
N LEU A 334 1.92 5.85 -7.86
CA LEU A 334 1.35 4.80 -7.01
C LEU A 334 0.80 3.65 -7.85
N VAL A 335 1.05 2.43 -7.39
CA VAL A 335 0.46 1.19 -7.92
C VAL A 335 -0.15 0.41 -6.77
N ALA A 336 -1.48 0.26 -6.76
CA ALA A 336 -2.18 -0.68 -5.89
C ALA A 336 -2.42 -1.97 -6.68
N LEU A 337 -2.01 -3.13 -6.18
CA LEU A 337 -2.10 -4.39 -6.93
C LEU A 337 -2.26 -5.63 -6.06
N LEU A 338 -2.84 -6.69 -6.64
CA LEU A 338 -2.85 -8.03 -6.06
C LEU A 338 -1.50 -8.73 -6.28
N GLY A 339 -0.46 -8.36 -5.52
CA GLY A 339 0.93 -8.80 -5.72
C GLY A 339 1.15 -10.33 -5.63
N LYS A 340 0.31 -11.04 -4.86
CA LYS A 340 0.35 -12.52 -4.74
C LYS A 340 -0.25 -13.24 -5.96
N ILE A 341 -0.93 -12.52 -6.84
CA ILE A 341 -1.67 -13.06 -7.99
C ILE A 341 -1.08 -12.57 -9.30
N LEU A 342 -0.77 -11.28 -9.40
CA LEU A 342 -0.24 -10.68 -10.61
C LEU A 342 1.29 -10.85 -10.65
N LEU A 343 1.80 -11.45 -11.72
CA LEU A 343 3.23 -11.45 -12.01
C LEU A 343 3.67 -10.02 -12.29
N HIS A 344 4.59 -9.50 -11.49
CA HIS A 344 4.99 -8.09 -11.57
C HIS A 344 6.49 -7.89 -11.29
N GLY A 345 7.03 -6.77 -11.76
CA GLY A 345 8.43 -6.38 -11.56
C GLY A 345 8.65 -4.89 -11.82
N VAL A 346 9.87 -4.42 -11.54
CA VAL A 346 10.29 -3.03 -11.77
C VAL A 346 11.64 -3.05 -12.48
N ALA A 347 11.70 -2.46 -13.66
CA ALA A 347 12.92 -2.37 -14.45
C ALA A 347 13.99 -1.49 -13.78
N PRO A 348 15.27 -1.59 -14.20
CA PRO A 348 16.32 -0.65 -13.83
C PRO A 348 15.95 0.79 -14.23
N VAL A 349 16.47 1.75 -13.47
CA VAL A 349 16.23 3.19 -13.69
C VAL A 349 17.54 3.97 -13.79
N ASN A 350 17.50 5.12 -14.44
CA ASN A 350 18.64 6.04 -14.53
C ASN A 350 18.56 7.06 -13.39
N GLY A 351 19.45 7.01 -12.39
CA GLY A 351 19.40 7.87 -11.19
C GLY A 351 18.94 7.16 -9.90
N GLU A 352 18.66 7.91 -8.83
CA GLU A 352 18.38 7.40 -7.50
C GLU A 352 16.88 7.15 -7.30
N ARG A 353 16.49 5.93 -6.92
CA ARG A 353 15.09 5.56 -6.69
C ARG A 353 14.88 4.98 -5.31
N TRP A 354 13.86 5.48 -4.64
CA TRP A 354 13.23 4.82 -3.51
C TRP A 354 11.83 4.31 -3.88
N CYS A 355 11.41 3.24 -3.21
CA CYS A 355 10.08 2.70 -3.28
C CYS A 355 9.62 2.36 -1.85
N LEU A 356 8.41 2.76 -1.53
CA LEU A 356 7.68 2.38 -0.33
C LEU A 356 6.64 1.34 -0.72
N ALA A 357 6.85 0.10 -0.27
CA ALA A 357 5.89 -0.98 -0.43
C ALA A 357 5.09 -1.12 0.86
N HIS A 358 3.79 -0.83 0.80
CA HIS A 358 2.83 -0.99 1.88
C HIS A 358 2.13 -2.34 1.70
N PHE A 359 2.27 -3.23 2.68
CA PHE A 359 1.85 -4.61 2.50
C PHE A 359 1.40 -5.26 3.81
N TRP A 360 0.91 -6.49 3.67
CA TRP A 360 0.24 -7.21 4.74
C TRP A 360 1.06 -8.37 5.32
N ARG A 361 1.08 -8.48 6.64
CA ARG A 361 1.53 -9.66 7.38
C ARG A 361 0.32 -10.55 7.64
N GLU A 362 0.13 -11.54 6.76
CA GLU A 362 -1.01 -12.48 6.76
C GLU A 362 -1.40 -12.94 8.16
N ARG A 363 -0.42 -13.35 8.98
CA ARG A 363 -0.68 -13.89 10.30
C ARG A 363 -1.23 -12.88 11.31
N LEU A 364 -0.87 -11.60 11.20
CA LEU A 364 -1.49 -10.57 12.05
C LEU A 364 -2.96 -10.41 11.68
N VAL A 365 -3.26 -10.44 10.38
CA VAL A 365 -4.65 -10.34 9.91
C VAL A 365 -5.44 -11.58 10.34
N THR A 366 -4.93 -12.79 10.14
CA THR A 366 -5.64 -14.02 10.57
C THR A 366 -5.83 -14.11 12.08
N ASN A 367 -4.91 -13.55 12.88
CA ASN A 367 -5.03 -13.55 14.34
C ASN A 367 -6.08 -12.57 14.86
N SER A 368 -6.49 -11.57 14.06
CA SER A 368 -7.57 -10.64 14.41
C SER A 368 -8.99 -11.22 14.28
N ASN A 369 -9.11 -12.52 14.02
CA ASN A 369 -10.38 -13.20 13.71
C ASN A 369 -11.18 -12.55 12.57
N ARG A 370 -10.53 -11.76 11.71
CA ARG A 370 -11.10 -11.21 10.48
C ARG A 370 -10.72 -12.06 9.29
N SER A 371 -11.69 -12.30 8.41
CA SER A 371 -11.42 -12.85 7.08
C SER A 371 -10.90 -11.75 6.16
N MET A 372 -9.94 -12.10 5.31
CA MET A 372 -9.56 -11.21 4.21
C MET A 372 -10.75 -10.97 3.29
N PRO A 373 -11.02 -9.72 2.88
CA PRO A 373 -12.10 -9.44 1.97
C PRO A 373 -11.70 -9.87 0.55
N ALA A 374 -12.69 -10.12 -0.29
CA ALA A 374 -12.45 -10.26 -1.72
C ALA A 374 -12.05 -8.89 -2.31
N PRO A 375 -11.27 -8.87 -3.41
CA PRO A 375 -10.99 -7.60 -4.09
C PRO A 375 -12.30 -6.98 -4.61
N PRO A 376 -12.44 -5.65 -4.56
CA PRO A 376 -13.70 -4.98 -4.85
C PRO A 376 -14.07 -5.07 -6.33
N ILE A 377 -15.38 -5.17 -6.60
CA ILE A 377 -15.94 -4.97 -7.93
C ILE A 377 -16.16 -3.48 -8.14
N LEU A 378 -15.58 -2.89 -9.20
CA LEU A 378 -15.57 -1.43 -9.39
C LEU A 378 -16.98 -0.81 -9.39
N SER A 379 -17.97 -1.45 -10.02
CA SER A 379 -19.35 -0.92 -10.04
C SER A 379 -19.99 -0.88 -8.65
N GLN A 380 -19.72 -1.89 -7.82
CA GLN A 380 -20.21 -1.95 -6.45
C GLN A 380 -19.49 -0.92 -5.58
N LEU A 381 -18.17 -0.82 -5.72
CA LEU A 381 -17.34 0.18 -5.04
C LEU A 381 -17.82 1.60 -5.35
N LEU A 382 -18.03 1.94 -6.62
CA LEU A 382 -18.53 3.26 -7.02
C LEU A 382 -19.96 3.52 -6.50
N SER A 383 -20.77 2.49 -6.30
CA SER A 383 -22.08 2.62 -5.67
C SER A 383 -21.95 2.92 -4.18
N GLN A 384 -21.08 2.21 -3.47
CA GLN A 384 -20.80 2.41 -2.05
C GLN A 384 -20.22 3.81 -1.79
N LEU A 385 -19.29 4.27 -2.63
CA LEU A 385 -18.67 5.60 -2.48
C LEU A 385 -19.66 6.76 -2.73
N LYS A 386 -20.80 6.52 -3.39
CA LYS A 386 -21.86 7.52 -3.59
C LYS A 386 -22.79 7.66 -2.39
N THR A 387 -22.95 6.59 -1.61
CA THR A 387 -23.82 6.59 -0.43
C THR A 387 -23.07 7.18 0.77
N PRO A 388 -23.68 8.09 1.55
CA PRO A 388 -23.15 8.46 2.87
C PRO A 388 -23.11 7.22 3.77
N GLU A 389 -22.07 7.07 4.58
CA GLU A 389 -22.12 6.14 5.72
C GLU A 389 -22.96 6.79 6.83
N GLU A 390 -23.82 6.03 7.52
CA GLU A 390 -24.67 6.55 8.62
C GLU A 390 -23.85 7.21 9.75
N SER A 391 -22.56 6.87 9.88
CA SER A 391 -21.59 7.45 10.82
C SER A 391 -21.08 8.84 10.42
N GLU A 392 -21.13 9.21 9.14
CA GLU A 392 -20.67 10.52 8.64
C GLU A 392 -21.71 11.63 8.83
N GLU A 393 -23.01 11.29 8.94
CA GLU A 393 -24.08 12.26 9.19
C GLU A 393 -24.10 12.81 10.63
N LEU A 394 -23.39 12.18 11.57
CA LEU A 394 -23.53 12.45 13.00
C LEU A 394 -22.25 12.80 13.77
N GLY A 395 -21.05 12.90 13.16
CA GLY A 395 -19.85 13.12 13.98
C GLY A 395 -18.51 13.57 13.38
N ALA A 396 -18.35 13.80 12.07
CA ALA A 396 -17.00 13.98 11.50
C ALA A 396 -16.44 15.43 11.45
N PHE A 397 -17.14 16.44 11.99
CA PHE A 397 -16.75 17.85 11.81
C PHE A 397 -16.71 18.72 13.07
N THR A 398 -16.71 18.14 14.27
CA THR A 398 -16.52 18.91 15.53
C THR A 398 -15.06 19.02 15.92
#